data_AF-A0A9Q6LKN0-F1
#
_entry.id   AF-A0A9Q6LKN0-F1
#
_cell.length_a   1.000
_cell.length_b   1.000
_cell.length_c   1.000
_cell.angle_alpha   90.00
_cell.angle_beta   90.00
_cell.angle_gamma   90.00
#
_symmetry.space_group_name_H-M   'P 1'
#
loop_
_entity.id
_entity.type
_entity.pdbx_description
1 polymer ?
#
loop_
_entity_poly.entity_id
_entity_poly.type
_entity_poly.pdbx_seq_one_letter_code
_entity_poly.pdbx_strand_id
1 'polypeptide(L)'
;MLAAKNAEGISGLSIAAQNGHAQAIAGYISKVFRAGLAAPEVMQLLLPEDSESTSAFSLVMAQGNIDVITAYTEEVLNSTLTEGDKVRLLHACYLEEEFSALRLAIAYGKHRGVEVFFDSIIASNISDEAKKVLLTEYVGQHHLLSDAVTRGHSQVVSVYIEGILRLNLSKDEIRKALFVVAVDHHDRSGLNNALENNDDETVWAYIEGVSKTKDLELIKELLAPTDLGLALSKGFTQAVTAYIQAVLASGLGPDDIKALITTKGFALALKAGHVDTVVAYIAAVLNSNLSEEDKKAILMAPGAGGELGLYAALTNGNQHIAIGYIQAVFASSLSAESKQALIVVGLQDALHKKNYKAVNVYAEIVHQQGLDRQAFFLIIIKESNFSLYDAFIYGDSEIVRAHVSSFLL
;
A
#
# COMPACT_ATOMS: atom_id res chain seq x y z
N MET A 1 -30.22 -23.79 -33.75
CA MET A 1 -28.94 -24.42 -33.33
C MET A 1 -28.11 -23.44 -32.48
N LEU A 2 -28.71 -22.87 -31.42
CA LEU A 2 -27.99 -21.95 -30.50
C LEU A 2 -27.42 -22.73 -29.30
N ALA A 3 -28.14 -23.72 -28.79
CA ALA A 3 -27.69 -24.61 -27.71
C ALA A 3 -26.70 -25.73 -28.13
N ALA A 4 -25.89 -25.52 -29.18
CA ALA A 4 -24.97 -26.55 -29.65
C ALA A 4 -23.81 -26.75 -28.66
N LYS A 5 -23.55 -28.01 -28.31
CA LYS A 5 -22.49 -28.44 -27.38
C LYS A 5 -21.55 -29.45 -28.04
N ASN A 6 -20.29 -29.47 -27.65
CA ASN A 6 -19.35 -30.52 -28.05
C ASN A 6 -19.64 -31.84 -27.29
N ALA A 7 -18.83 -32.88 -27.52
CA ALA A 7 -18.99 -34.19 -26.87
C ALA A 7 -18.81 -34.14 -25.33
N GLU A 8 -18.22 -33.07 -24.81
CA GLU A 8 -17.96 -32.83 -23.38
C GLU A 8 -19.04 -31.91 -22.76
N GLY A 9 -20.06 -31.51 -23.53
CA GLY A 9 -21.11 -30.62 -23.03
C GLY A 9 -20.76 -29.13 -23.05
N ILE A 10 -19.58 -28.75 -23.56
CA ILE A 10 -19.12 -27.36 -23.63
C ILE A 10 -19.84 -26.64 -24.77
N SER A 11 -20.43 -25.48 -24.48
CA SER A 11 -21.11 -24.67 -25.48
C SER A 11 -20.14 -24.08 -26.51
N GLY A 12 -20.61 -23.89 -27.75
CA GLY A 12 -19.82 -23.20 -28.78
C GLY A 12 -19.43 -21.77 -28.38
N LEU A 13 -20.25 -21.10 -27.55
CA LEU A 13 -19.94 -19.78 -27.01
C LEU A 13 -18.75 -19.83 -26.04
N SER A 14 -18.70 -20.83 -25.15
CA SER A 14 -17.58 -21.04 -24.23
C SER A 14 -16.28 -21.35 -24.97
N ILE A 15 -16.33 -22.16 -26.03
CA ILE A 15 -15.16 -22.44 -26.90
C ILE A 15 -14.69 -21.16 -27.61
N ALA A 16 -15.62 -20.35 -28.13
CA ALA A 16 -15.28 -19.08 -28.75
C ALA A 16 -14.64 -18.12 -27.74
N ALA A 17 -15.15 -18.06 -26.50
CA ALA A 17 -14.57 -17.30 -25.40
C ALA A 17 -13.16 -17.79 -25.05
N GLN A 18 -12.95 -19.09 -24.84
CA GLN A 18 -11.63 -19.67 -24.54
C GLN A 18 -10.57 -19.32 -25.61
N ASN A 19 -10.97 -19.34 -26.89
CA ASN A 19 -10.07 -19.02 -28.01
C ASN A 19 -10.02 -17.52 -28.37
N GLY A 20 -10.68 -16.65 -27.58
CA GLY A 20 -10.67 -15.19 -27.80
C GLY A 20 -11.33 -14.73 -29.10
N HIS A 21 -12.28 -15.51 -29.65
CA HIS A 21 -12.94 -15.23 -30.92
C HIS A 21 -14.01 -14.13 -30.80
N ALA A 22 -13.55 -12.89 -30.63
CA ALA A 22 -14.37 -11.72 -30.32
C ALA A 22 -15.62 -11.57 -31.20
N GLN A 23 -15.44 -11.64 -32.52
CA GLN A 23 -16.54 -11.47 -33.49
C GLN A 23 -17.59 -12.58 -33.40
N ALA A 24 -17.17 -13.82 -33.13
CA ALA A 24 -18.08 -14.94 -32.97
C ALA A 24 -18.92 -14.79 -31.70
N ILE A 25 -18.29 -14.37 -30.60
CA ILE A 25 -18.95 -14.11 -29.32
C ILE A 25 -19.98 -12.99 -29.46
N ALA A 26 -19.57 -11.82 -29.97
CA ALA A 26 -20.46 -10.67 -30.17
C ALA A 26 -21.63 -11.01 -31.11
N GLY A 27 -21.35 -11.71 -32.23
CA GLY A 27 -22.37 -12.15 -33.16
C GLY A 27 -23.35 -13.17 -32.57
N TYR A 28 -22.88 -14.05 -31.67
CA TYR A 28 -23.74 -14.99 -30.96
C TYR A 28 -24.67 -14.28 -29.97
N ILE A 29 -24.12 -13.41 -29.11
CA ILE A 29 -24.88 -12.67 -28.09
C ILE A 29 -25.99 -11.83 -28.72
N SER A 30 -25.63 -11.04 -29.74
CA SER A 30 -26.61 -10.20 -30.44
C SER A 30 -27.72 -11.04 -31.09
N LYS A 31 -27.41 -12.24 -31.60
CA LYS A 31 -28.43 -13.18 -32.11
C LYS A 31 -29.32 -13.73 -31.01
N VAL A 32 -28.79 -14.07 -29.83
CA VAL A 32 -29.58 -14.57 -28.69
C VAL A 32 -30.62 -13.52 -28.28
N PHE A 33 -30.21 -12.26 -28.11
CA PHE A 33 -31.14 -11.19 -27.71
C PHE A 33 -32.15 -10.81 -28.80
N ARG A 34 -31.77 -10.91 -30.08
CA ARG A 34 -32.68 -10.65 -31.21
C ARG A 34 -33.61 -11.80 -31.56
N ALA A 35 -33.40 -13.00 -31.01
CA ALA A 35 -34.20 -14.18 -31.31
C ALA A 35 -35.58 -14.16 -30.63
N GLY A 36 -35.87 -13.20 -29.76
CA GLY A 36 -37.17 -13.09 -29.07
C GLY A 36 -37.42 -14.22 -28.07
N LEU A 37 -36.34 -14.81 -27.54
CA LEU A 37 -36.39 -15.88 -26.55
C LEU A 37 -36.92 -15.38 -25.20
N ALA A 38 -37.57 -16.28 -24.45
CA ALA A 38 -37.97 -15.99 -23.09
C ALA A 38 -36.75 -15.91 -22.16
N ALA A 39 -36.85 -15.18 -21.06
CA ALA A 39 -35.73 -14.98 -20.12
C ALA A 39 -35.08 -16.30 -19.66
N PRO A 40 -35.81 -17.37 -19.29
CA PRO A 40 -35.20 -18.65 -18.91
C PRO A 40 -34.35 -19.29 -20.02
N GLU A 41 -34.78 -19.14 -21.28
CA GLU A 41 -34.05 -19.67 -22.44
C GLU A 41 -32.77 -18.87 -22.68
N VAL A 42 -32.80 -17.54 -22.53
CA VAL A 42 -31.61 -16.69 -22.59
C VAL A 42 -30.62 -17.08 -21.49
N MET A 43 -31.10 -17.27 -20.26
CA MET A 43 -30.26 -17.70 -19.14
C MET A 43 -29.59 -19.04 -19.42
N GLN A 44 -30.34 -20.02 -19.92
CA GLN A 44 -29.79 -21.35 -20.24
C GLN A 44 -28.72 -21.29 -21.35
N LEU A 45 -28.81 -20.33 -22.27
CA LEU A 45 -27.84 -20.19 -23.37
C LEU A 45 -26.57 -19.44 -22.98
N LEU A 46 -26.64 -18.55 -21.99
CA LEU A 46 -25.54 -17.62 -21.65
C LEU A 46 -24.87 -17.93 -20.31
N LEU A 47 -25.57 -18.62 -19.40
CA LEU A 47 -25.02 -19.08 -18.14
C LEU A 47 -24.65 -20.57 -18.22
N PRO A 48 -23.63 -20.98 -17.45
CA PRO A 48 -23.30 -22.39 -17.28
C PRO A 48 -24.47 -23.18 -16.67
N GLU A 49 -24.59 -24.46 -17.05
CA GLU A 49 -25.62 -25.37 -16.52
C GLU A 49 -25.18 -26.08 -15.24
N ASP A 50 -23.88 -26.22 -15.01
CA ASP A 50 -23.27 -26.84 -13.82
C ASP A 50 -22.39 -25.85 -13.05
N SER A 51 -22.08 -26.15 -11.79
CA SER A 51 -21.29 -25.28 -10.91
C SER A 51 -19.79 -25.33 -11.18
N GLU A 52 -19.30 -26.24 -12.03
CA GLU A 52 -17.88 -26.35 -12.38
C GLU A 52 -17.51 -25.60 -13.68
N SER A 53 -18.50 -25.19 -14.48
CA SER A 53 -18.25 -24.49 -15.74
C SER A 53 -18.24 -22.97 -15.60
N THR A 54 -17.13 -22.37 -16.02
CA THR A 54 -17.01 -20.92 -16.11
C THR A 54 -17.88 -20.37 -17.24
N SER A 55 -18.67 -19.33 -16.93
CA SER A 55 -19.47 -18.64 -17.94
C SER A 55 -18.59 -18.05 -19.05
N ALA A 56 -19.16 -17.92 -20.26
CA ALA A 56 -18.43 -17.30 -21.37
C ALA A 56 -18.07 -15.84 -21.07
N PHE A 57 -18.91 -15.11 -20.33
CA PHE A 57 -18.63 -13.74 -19.94
C PHE A 57 -17.48 -13.65 -18.91
N SER A 58 -17.43 -14.58 -17.95
CA SER A 58 -16.33 -14.71 -17.00
C SER A 58 -14.97 -14.94 -17.70
N LEU A 59 -14.94 -15.79 -18.74
CA LEU A 59 -13.74 -15.98 -19.57
C LEU A 59 -13.34 -14.72 -20.35
N VAL A 60 -14.31 -14.01 -20.92
CA VAL A 60 -14.07 -12.76 -21.65
C VAL A 60 -13.50 -11.68 -20.72
N MET A 61 -14.05 -11.56 -19.52
CA MET A 61 -13.56 -10.63 -18.50
C MET A 61 -12.15 -11.00 -18.03
N ALA A 62 -11.87 -12.28 -17.79
CA ALA A 62 -10.53 -12.77 -17.46
C ALA A 62 -9.48 -12.49 -18.55
N GLN A 63 -9.89 -12.51 -19.82
CA GLN A 63 -9.02 -12.16 -20.95
C GLN A 63 -8.83 -10.66 -21.12
N GLY A 64 -9.82 -9.85 -20.70
CA GLY A 64 -9.82 -8.40 -20.85
C GLY A 64 -10.11 -7.94 -22.28
N ASN A 65 -10.92 -8.70 -23.03
CA ASN A 65 -11.27 -8.36 -24.40
C ASN A 65 -12.33 -7.25 -24.45
N ILE A 66 -11.86 -6.00 -24.56
CA ILE A 66 -12.71 -4.80 -24.41
C ILE A 66 -13.90 -4.79 -25.36
N ASP A 67 -13.68 -5.07 -26.65
CA ASP A 67 -14.76 -5.01 -27.65
C ASP A 67 -15.89 -5.98 -27.31
N VAL A 68 -15.55 -7.16 -26.78
CA VAL A 68 -16.52 -8.18 -26.37
C VAL A 68 -17.17 -7.82 -25.05
N ILE A 69 -16.41 -7.28 -24.09
CA ILE A 69 -16.94 -6.81 -22.80
C ILE A 69 -18.00 -5.73 -23.08
N THR A 70 -17.66 -4.70 -23.85
CA THR A 70 -18.59 -3.64 -24.25
C THR A 70 -19.82 -4.21 -24.91
N ALA A 71 -19.66 -5.03 -25.96
CA ALA A 71 -20.78 -5.58 -26.71
C ALA A 71 -21.69 -6.46 -25.83
N TYR A 72 -21.11 -7.34 -25.00
CA TYR A 72 -21.87 -8.20 -24.09
C TYR A 72 -22.64 -7.35 -23.07
N THR A 73 -21.94 -6.44 -22.40
CA THR A 73 -22.52 -5.61 -21.33
C THR A 73 -23.62 -4.72 -21.87
N GLU A 74 -23.42 -4.05 -23.00
CA GLU A 74 -24.43 -3.18 -23.62
C GLU A 74 -25.66 -3.96 -24.10
N GLU A 75 -25.48 -5.13 -24.74
CA GLU A 75 -26.62 -5.96 -25.19
C GLU A 75 -27.45 -6.45 -23.99
N VAL A 76 -26.81 -6.86 -22.89
CA VAL A 76 -27.54 -7.26 -21.66
C VAL A 76 -28.26 -6.06 -21.05
N LEU A 77 -27.60 -4.92 -20.88
CA LEU A 77 -28.17 -3.73 -20.26
C LEU A 77 -29.36 -3.17 -21.06
N ASN A 78 -29.28 -3.21 -22.40
CA ASN A 78 -30.34 -2.74 -23.30
C ASN A 78 -31.44 -3.78 -23.58
N SER A 79 -31.27 -5.01 -23.11
CA SER A 79 -32.28 -6.06 -23.29
C SER A 79 -33.57 -5.79 -22.51
N THR A 80 -34.63 -6.51 -22.88
CA THR A 80 -35.94 -6.48 -22.20
C THR A 80 -35.99 -7.34 -20.93
N LEU A 81 -34.86 -7.94 -20.53
CA LEU A 81 -34.76 -8.75 -19.32
C LEU A 81 -35.08 -7.92 -18.07
N THR A 82 -35.49 -8.62 -17.01
CA THR A 82 -35.64 -7.99 -15.69
C THR A 82 -34.28 -7.53 -15.17
N GLU A 83 -34.26 -6.59 -14.23
CA GLU A 83 -33.00 -6.12 -13.65
C GLU A 83 -32.23 -7.25 -12.94
N GLY A 84 -32.93 -8.12 -12.21
CA GLY A 84 -32.31 -9.28 -11.56
C GLY A 84 -31.67 -10.25 -12.57
N ASP A 85 -32.32 -10.46 -13.71
CA ASP A 85 -31.78 -11.26 -14.81
C ASP A 85 -30.52 -10.62 -15.41
N LYS A 86 -30.52 -9.30 -15.63
CA LYS A 86 -29.35 -8.56 -16.11
C LYS A 86 -28.18 -8.68 -15.13
N VAL A 87 -28.44 -8.47 -13.84
CA VAL A 87 -27.44 -8.61 -12.78
C VAL A 87 -26.87 -10.03 -12.80
N ARG A 88 -27.71 -11.06 -12.88
CA ARG A 88 -27.25 -12.45 -12.92
C ARG A 88 -26.35 -12.75 -14.13
N LEU A 89 -26.68 -12.23 -15.31
CA LEU A 89 -25.86 -12.40 -16.52
C LEU A 89 -24.53 -11.65 -16.47
N LEU A 90 -24.48 -10.49 -15.82
CA LEU A 90 -23.28 -9.64 -15.76
C LEU A 90 -22.37 -9.98 -14.59
N HIS A 91 -22.94 -10.45 -13.48
CA HIS A 91 -22.17 -11.05 -12.38
C HIS A 91 -21.56 -12.38 -12.83
N ALA A 92 -22.32 -13.14 -13.65
CA ALA A 92 -21.92 -14.34 -14.37
C ALA A 92 -21.31 -15.44 -13.50
N CYS A 93 -21.80 -15.52 -12.26
CA CYS A 93 -21.40 -16.47 -11.23
C CYS A 93 -22.55 -17.44 -10.98
N TYR A 94 -22.25 -18.73 -10.81
CA TYR A 94 -23.22 -19.67 -10.23
C TYR A 94 -23.16 -19.62 -8.70
N LEU A 95 -24.21 -20.10 -8.02
CA LEU A 95 -24.39 -20.03 -6.56
C LEU A 95 -23.27 -20.69 -5.71
N GLU A 96 -22.33 -21.40 -6.34
CA GLU A 96 -21.19 -22.07 -5.70
C GLU A 96 -19.81 -21.56 -6.17
N GLU A 97 -19.75 -20.73 -7.22
CA GLU A 97 -18.49 -20.09 -7.62
C GLU A 97 -18.21 -18.88 -6.70
N GLU A 98 -16.96 -18.74 -6.22
CA GLU A 98 -16.53 -17.60 -5.39
C GLU A 98 -16.05 -16.40 -6.22
N PHE A 99 -16.11 -16.48 -7.55
CA PHE A 99 -15.46 -15.52 -8.45
C PHE A 99 -16.43 -14.99 -9.51
N SER A 100 -16.93 -13.77 -9.31
CA SER A 100 -17.65 -13.06 -10.37
C SER A 100 -16.76 -12.80 -11.60
N ALA A 101 -17.37 -12.46 -12.72
CA ALA A 101 -16.64 -12.04 -13.91
C ALA A 101 -15.75 -10.80 -13.66
N LEU A 102 -16.23 -9.84 -12.86
CA LEU A 102 -15.45 -8.66 -12.47
C LEU A 102 -14.23 -9.05 -11.64
N ARG A 103 -14.41 -9.94 -10.66
CA ARG A 103 -13.33 -10.46 -9.82
C ARG A 103 -12.22 -11.11 -10.66
N LEU A 104 -12.58 -11.87 -11.69
CA LEU A 104 -11.59 -12.47 -12.60
C LEU A 104 -10.80 -11.40 -13.37
N ALA A 105 -11.47 -10.40 -13.93
CA ALA A 105 -10.78 -9.29 -14.61
C ALA A 105 -9.79 -8.58 -13.67
N ILE A 106 -10.20 -8.38 -12.41
CA ILE A 106 -9.36 -7.80 -11.36
C ILE A 106 -8.16 -8.71 -11.05
N ALA A 107 -8.39 -9.99 -10.79
CA ALA A 107 -7.34 -10.96 -10.44
C ALA A 107 -6.31 -11.15 -11.56
N TYR A 108 -6.72 -11.03 -12.82
CA TYR A 108 -5.84 -11.13 -14.00
C TYR A 108 -5.29 -9.78 -14.49
N GLY A 109 -5.46 -8.69 -13.73
CA GLY A 109 -4.84 -7.40 -14.03
C GLY A 109 -5.44 -6.68 -15.24
N LYS A 110 -6.69 -6.98 -15.63
CA LYS A 110 -7.33 -6.46 -16.85
C LYS A 110 -7.92 -5.07 -16.65
N HIS A 111 -7.10 -4.08 -16.29
CA HIS A 111 -7.55 -2.72 -15.92
C HIS A 111 -8.49 -2.07 -16.94
N ARG A 112 -8.19 -2.12 -18.24
CA ARG A 112 -9.08 -1.54 -19.26
C ARG A 112 -10.43 -2.27 -19.38
N GLY A 113 -10.44 -3.58 -19.13
CA GLY A 113 -11.67 -4.37 -19.09
C GLY A 113 -12.53 -4.01 -17.88
N VAL A 114 -11.89 -3.83 -16.72
CA VAL A 114 -12.54 -3.32 -15.49
C VAL A 114 -13.11 -1.93 -15.72
N GLU A 115 -12.33 -1.00 -16.27
CA GLU A 115 -12.73 0.38 -16.56
C GLU A 115 -13.98 0.43 -17.45
N VAL A 116 -13.94 -0.25 -18.60
CA VAL A 116 -15.07 -0.25 -19.54
C VAL A 116 -16.31 -0.91 -18.95
N PHE A 117 -16.14 -1.98 -18.17
CA PHE A 117 -17.27 -2.59 -17.46
C PHE A 117 -17.88 -1.60 -16.46
N PHE A 118 -17.07 -0.93 -15.65
CA PHE A 118 -17.53 0.12 -14.73
C PHE A 118 -18.26 1.24 -15.48
N ASP A 119 -17.70 1.75 -16.57
CA ASP A 119 -18.30 2.81 -17.38
C ASP A 119 -19.67 2.42 -17.93
N SER A 120 -19.78 1.22 -18.52
CA SER A 120 -21.05 0.72 -19.04
C SER A 120 -22.10 0.56 -17.93
N ILE A 121 -21.73 0.01 -16.77
CA ILE A 121 -22.67 -0.16 -15.65
C ILE A 121 -23.10 1.19 -15.07
N ILE A 122 -22.16 2.11 -14.83
CA ILE A 122 -22.44 3.44 -14.25
C ILE A 122 -23.36 4.24 -15.17
N ALA A 123 -23.08 4.25 -16.47
CA ALA A 123 -23.87 4.97 -17.48
C ALA A 123 -25.25 4.35 -17.76
N SER A 124 -25.51 3.13 -17.28
CA SER A 124 -26.75 2.42 -17.54
C SER A 124 -27.95 2.91 -16.71
N ASN A 125 -29.14 2.52 -17.14
CA ASN A 125 -30.42 2.85 -16.52
C ASN A 125 -30.88 1.83 -15.44
N ILE A 126 -30.04 0.88 -15.04
CA ILE A 126 -30.37 -0.03 -13.92
C ILE A 126 -30.30 0.73 -12.58
N SER A 127 -30.96 0.22 -11.55
CA SER A 127 -31.00 0.82 -10.21
C SER A 127 -29.61 0.93 -9.58
N ASP A 128 -29.46 1.86 -8.63
CA ASP A 128 -28.23 2.02 -7.85
C ASP A 128 -27.90 0.71 -7.11
N GLU A 129 -28.89 0.03 -6.52
CA GLU A 129 -28.72 -1.29 -5.90
C GLU A 129 -28.16 -2.35 -6.86
N ALA A 130 -28.62 -2.39 -8.12
CA ALA A 130 -28.06 -3.30 -9.11
C ALA A 130 -26.61 -2.94 -9.48
N LYS A 131 -26.29 -1.64 -9.60
CA LYS A 131 -24.92 -1.17 -9.85
C LYS A 131 -23.99 -1.55 -8.69
N LYS A 132 -24.45 -1.39 -7.45
CA LYS A 132 -23.72 -1.81 -6.24
C LYS A 132 -23.39 -3.30 -6.30
N VAL A 133 -24.40 -4.15 -6.49
CA VAL A 133 -24.21 -5.61 -6.56
C VAL A 133 -23.18 -6.00 -7.61
N LEU A 134 -23.18 -5.35 -8.77
CA LEU A 134 -22.26 -5.68 -9.87
C LEU A 134 -20.84 -5.17 -9.68
N LEU A 135 -20.63 -4.05 -8.99
CA LEU A 135 -19.35 -3.34 -8.97
C LEU A 135 -18.61 -3.40 -7.62
N THR A 136 -19.33 -3.65 -6.53
CA THR A 136 -18.73 -3.88 -5.21
C THR A 136 -18.71 -5.35 -4.82
N GLU A 137 -19.49 -6.17 -5.53
CA GLU A 137 -19.91 -7.52 -5.10
C GLU A 137 -20.56 -7.48 -3.71
N TYR A 138 -21.13 -8.60 -3.22
CA TYR A 138 -21.86 -8.62 -1.96
C TYR A 138 -20.97 -8.06 -0.84
N VAL A 139 -21.29 -6.84 -0.40
CA VAL A 139 -20.49 -6.00 0.49
C VAL A 139 -20.32 -6.74 1.84
N GLY A 140 -19.24 -7.51 1.97
CA GLY A 140 -18.94 -8.27 3.18
C GLY A 140 -18.23 -9.62 2.99
N GLN A 141 -18.16 -10.20 1.78
CA GLN A 141 -17.52 -11.51 1.56
C GLN A 141 -16.40 -11.51 0.52
N HIS A 142 -16.39 -10.55 -0.41
CA HIS A 142 -15.43 -10.52 -1.52
C HIS A 142 -14.73 -9.17 -1.58
N HIS A 143 -13.49 -9.10 -1.09
CA HIS A 143 -12.69 -7.89 -1.11
C HIS A 143 -11.98 -7.75 -2.46
N LEU A 144 -12.71 -7.33 -3.50
CA LEU A 144 -12.20 -7.18 -4.86
C LEU A 144 -10.88 -6.39 -4.93
N LEU A 145 -10.83 -5.26 -4.21
CA LEU A 145 -9.63 -4.43 -4.15
C LEU A 145 -8.43 -5.18 -3.53
N SER A 146 -8.67 -6.09 -2.58
CA SER A 146 -7.62 -6.92 -1.99
C SER A 146 -6.97 -7.84 -3.00
N ASP A 147 -7.72 -8.40 -3.95
CA ASP A 147 -7.17 -9.22 -5.02
C ASP A 147 -6.24 -8.39 -5.92
N ALA A 148 -6.64 -7.17 -6.27
CA ALA A 148 -5.83 -6.25 -7.07
C ALA A 148 -4.53 -5.89 -6.35
N VAL A 149 -4.65 -5.45 -5.08
CA VAL A 149 -3.51 -5.00 -4.27
C VAL A 149 -2.54 -6.13 -3.98
N THR A 150 -3.03 -7.32 -3.60
CA THR A 150 -2.17 -8.47 -3.27
C THR A 150 -1.38 -8.98 -4.48
N ARG A 151 -1.96 -8.87 -5.68
CA ARG A 151 -1.33 -9.32 -6.93
C ARG A 151 -0.49 -8.25 -7.62
N GLY A 152 -0.45 -7.04 -7.06
CA GLY A 152 0.33 -5.93 -7.59
C GLY A 152 -0.24 -5.31 -8.87
N HIS A 153 -1.56 -5.36 -9.06
CA HIS A 153 -2.20 -4.81 -10.25
C HIS A 153 -2.52 -3.32 -10.04
N SER A 154 -1.48 -2.47 -9.98
CA SER A 154 -1.57 -1.02 -9.69
C SER A 154 -2.61 -0.29 -10.54
N GLN A 155 -2.65 -0.56 -11.85
CA GLN A 155 -3.63 0.05 -12.76
C GLN A 155 -5.07 -0.39 -12.44
N VAL A 156 -5.29 -1.63 -12.00
CA VAL A 156 -6.60 -2.11 -11.56
C VAL A 156 -7.03 -1.41 -10.28
N VAL A 157 -6.11 -1.23 -9.33
CA VAL A 157 -6.36 -0.48 -8.08
C VAL A 157 -6.87 0.92 -8.40
N SER A 158 -6.21 1.66 -9.29
CA SER A 158 -6.63 3.00 -9.70
C SER A 158 -8.04 3.01 -10.30
N VAL A 159 -8.30 2.19 -11.33
CA VAL A 159 -9.62 2.21 -12.03
C VAL A 159 -10.75 1.73 -11.13
N TYR A 160 -10.49 0.75 -10.25
CA TYR A 160 -11.50 0.25 -9.31
C TYR A 160 -11.87 1.35 -8.31
N ILE A 161 -10.90 2.00 -7.66
CA ILE A 161 -11.19 3.06 -6.69
C ILE A 161 -11.92 4.23 -7.38
N GLU A 162 -11.47 4.66 -8.56
CA GLU A 162 -12.15 5.72 -9.32
C GLU A 162 -13.58 5.34 -9.70
N GLY A 163 -13.80 4.08 -10.09
CA GLY A 163 -15.12 3.52 -10.35
C GLY A 163 -16.03 3.55 -9.11
N ILE A 164 -15.52 3.11 -7.96
CA ILE A 164 -16.25 3.14 -6.68
C ILE A 164 -16.66 4.57 -6.30
N LEU A 165 -15.78 5.55 -6.49
CA LEU A 165 -16.07 6.96 -6.16
C LEU A 165 -17.11 7.62 -7.08
N ARG A 166 -17.43 7.00 -8.22
CA ARG A 166 -18.48 7.45 -9.13
C ARG A 166 -19.85 6.87 -8.79
N LEU A 167 -19.92 5.90 -7.89
CA LEU A 167 -21.16 5.29 -7.44
C LEU A 167 -21.81 6.10 -6.32
N ASN A 168 -23.15 6.02 -6.24
CA ASN A 168 -23.92 6.58 -5.14
C ASN A 168 -23.87 5.64 -3.93
N LEU A 169 -22.75 5.69 -3.20
CA LEU A 169 -22.49 4.87 -2.02
C LEU A 169 -22.49 5.71 -0.75
N SER A 170 -23.00 5.13 0.34
CA SER A 170 -22.78 5.63 1.69
C SER A 170 -21.32 5.49 2.11
N LYS A 171 -20.90 6.25 3.13
CA LYS A 171 -19.55 6.17 3.69
C LYS A 171 -19.16 4.75 4.11
N ASP A 172 -20.07 3.98 4.71
CA ASP A 172 -19.80 2.60 5.12
C ASP A 172 -19.64 1.65 3.92
N GLU A 173 -20.41 1.85 2.85
CA GLU A 173 -20.26 1.07 1.61
C GLU A 173 -18.91 1.38 0.94
N ILE A 174 -18.51 2.66 0.83
CA ILE A 174 -17.18 3.04 0.32
C ILE A 174 -16.09 2.42 1.18
N ARG A 175 -16.20 2.55 2.51
CA ARG A 175 -15.24 1.96 3.45
C ARG A 175 -15.09 0.46 3.20
N LYS A 176 -16.18 -0.29 3.09
CA LYS A 176 -16.12 -1.74 2.86
C LYS A 176 -15.58 -2.11 1.47
N ALA A 177 -15.94 -1.37 0.43
CA ALA A 177 -15.45 -1.59 -0.93
C ALA A 177 -13.96 -1.29 -1.08
N LEU A 178 -13.45 -0.30 -0.34
CA LEU A 178 -12.05 0.12 -0.37
C LEU A 178 -11.18 -0.53 0.72
N PHE A 179 -11.78 -1.27 1.67
CA PHE A 179 -11.02 -1.95 2.72
C PHE A 179 -10.26 -3.14 2.15
N VAL A 180 -8.95 -3.12 2.33
CA VAL A 180 -8.03 -4.17 1.85
C VAL A 180 -7.69 -5.09 3.02
N VAL A 181 -7.90 -6.40 2.82
CA VAL A 181 -7.67 -7.46 3.82
C VAL A 181 -6.50 -8.32 3.38
N ALA A 182 -5.61 -8.66 4.30
CA ALA A 182 -4.52 -9.59 4.01
C ALA A 182 -5.03 -11.03 3.83
N VAL A 183 -4.39 -11.79 2.92
CA VAL A 183 -4.77 -13.17 2.59
C VAL A 183 -4.68 -14.12 3.78
N ASP A 184 -3.72 -13.92 4.68
CA ASP A 184 -3.41 -14.87 5.76
C ASP A 184 -3.87 -14.43 7.15
N HIS A 185 -4.30 -13.17 7.32
CA HIS A 185 -4.72 -12.62 8.62
C HIS A 185 -5.76 -11.50 8.46
N HIS A 186 -6.99 -11.74 8.89
CA HIS A 186 -8.09 -10.76 8.83
C HIS A 186 -7.83 -9.47 9.64
N ASP A 187 -6.87 -9.49 10.57
CA ASP A 187 -6.50 -8.33 11.39
C ASP A 187 -5.38 -7.47 10.77
N ARG A 188 -4.86 -7.84 9.59
CA ARG A 188 -3.83 -7.07 8.88
C ARG A 188 -4.39 -6.38 7.65
N SER A 189 -4.07 -5.09 7.50
CA SER A 189 -4.30 -4.31 6.28
C SER A 189 -3.68 -5.05 5.09
N GLY A 190 -4.45 -5.27 4.02
CA GLY A 190 -3.95 -5.93 2.82
C GLY A 190 -2.97 -5.08 2.02
N LEU A 191 -2.80 -3.79 2.35
CA LEU A 191 -1.69 -2.97 1.86
C LEU A 191 -0.32 -3.54 2.26
N ASN A 192 -0.27 -4.32 3.35
CA ASN A 192 0.95 -5.02 3.77
C ASN A 192 1.47 -5.96 2.69
N ASN A 193 0.60 -6.59 1.88
CA ASN A 193 1.05 -7.48 0.80
C ASN A 193 1.84 -6.70 -0.27
N ALA A 194 1.33 -5.54 -0.70
CA ALA A 194 2.04 -4.69 -1.67
C ALA A 194 3.36 -4.16 -1.08
N LEU A 195 3.32 -3.75 0.20
CA LEU A 195 4.50 -3.31 0.94
C LEU A 195 5.56 -4.42 1.09
N GLU A 196 5.15 -5.67 1.37
CA GLU A 196 6.03 -6.84 1.51
C GLU A 196 6.59 -7.35 0.17
N ASN A 197 5.89 -7.06 -0.93
CA ASN A 197 6.39 -7.35 -2.27
C ASN A 197 7.28 -6.23 -2.83
N ASN A 198 7.52 -5.17 -2.05
CA ASN A 198 8.22 -3.96 -2.49
C ASN A 198 7.58 -3.35 -3.76
N ASP A 199 6.26 -3.43 -3.89
CA ASP A 199 5.49 -2.93 -5.02
C ASP A 199 5.08 -1.47 -4.77
N ASP A 200 5.91 -0.55 -5.24
CA ASP A 200 5.74 0.88 -5.05
C ASP A 200 4.57 1.46 -5.86
N GLU A 201 4.32 0.94 -7.07
CA GLU A 201 3.23 1.40 -7.93
C GLU A 201 1.87 1.12 -7.30
N THR A 202 1.68 -0.09 -6.76
CA THR A 202 0.42 -0.49 -6.10
C THR A 202 0.21 0.26 -4.79
N VAL A 203 1.27 0.46 -4.00
CA VAL A 203 1.21 1.26 -2.77
C VAL A 203 0.79 2.69 -3.07
N TRP A 204 1.40 3.32 -4.10
CA TRP A 204 1.02 4.66 -4.53
C TRP A 204 -0.43 4.70 -5.00
N ALA A 205 -0.82 3.81 -5.92
CA ALA A 205 -2.15 3.77 -6.52
C ALA A 205 -3.26 3.64 -5.46
N TYR A 206 -3.05 2.81 -4.43
CA TYR A 206 -4.00 2.65 -3.35
C TYR A 206 -4.14 3.91 -2.50
N ILE A 207 -3.03 4.47 -2.00
CA ILE A 207 -3.08 5.64 -1.12
C ILE A 207 -3.58 6.87 -1.87
N GLU A 208 -3.13 7.09 -3.12
CA GLU A 208 -3.63 8.16 -3.97
C GLU A 208 -5.13 8.00 -4.24
N GLY A 209 -5.57 6.79 -4.58
CA GLY A 209 -6.98 6.49 -4.82
C GLY A 209 -7.86 6.76 -3.60
N VAL A 210 -7.47 6.26 -2.43
CA VAL A 210 -8.19 6.50 -1.17
C VAL A 210 -8.21 7.98 -0.81
N SER A 211 -7.14 8.72 -1.12
CA SER A 211 -7.07 10.17 -0.90
C SER A 211 -8.08 10.95 -1.76
N LYS A 212 -8.50 10.41 -2.92
CA LYS A 212 -9.55 11.02 -3.76
C LYS A 212 -10.93 11.00 -3.11
N THR A 213 -11.15 10.23 -2.04
CA THR A 213 -12.39 10.28 -1.23
C THR A 213 -12.62 11.66 -0.59
N LYS A 214 -11.53 12.39 -0.31
CA LYS A 214 -11.52 13.68 0.42
C LYS A 214 -12.14 13.61 1.82
N ASP A 215 -12.43 12.42 2.34
CA ASP A 215 -12.90 12.18 3.71
C ASP A 215 -11.71 11.79 4.57
N LEU A 216 -11.18 12.74 5.33
CA LEU A 216 -9.96 12.54 6.13
C LEU A 216 -10.11 11.44 7.19
N GLU A 217 -11.31 11.26 7.76
CA GLU A 217 -11.55 10.20 8.73
C GLU A 217 -11.58 8.84 8.05
N LEU A 218 -12.18 8.75 6.86
CA LEU A 218 -12.16 7.52 6.06
C LEU A 218 -10.74 7.15 5.61
N ILE A 219 -9.91 8.11 5.21
CA ILE A 219 -8.51 7.86 4.85
C ILE A 219 -7.76 7.25 6.05
N LYS A 220 -7.98 7.76 7.28
CA LYS A 220 -7.39 7.20 8.50
C LYS A 220 -7.88 5.79 8.81
N GLU A 221 -9.16 5.51 8.58
CA GLU A 221 -9.73 4.17 8.77
C GLU A 221 -9.15 3.14 7.78
N LEU A 222 -8.78 3.58 6.57
CA LEU A 222 -8.29 2.73 5.48
C LEU A 222 -6.75 2.55 5.47
N LEU A 223 -6.01 3.36 6.24
CA LEU A 223 -4.55 3.28 6.37
C LEU A 223 -4.16 2.92 7.80
N ALA A 224 -3.43 1.82 7.98
CA ALA A 224 -3.01 1.41 9.33
C ALA A 224 -1.61 1.97 9.67
N PRO A 225 -1.38 2.51 10.89
CA PRO A 225 -0.06 2.96 11.34
C PRO A 225 1.02 1.86 11.37
N THR A 226 0.62 0.60 11.32
CA THR A 226 1.55 -0.55 11.32
C THR A 226 2.13 -0.85 9.94
N ASP A 227 1.51 -0.36 8.86
CA ASP A 227 1.80 -0.79 7.49
C ASP A 227 3.25 -0.49 7.10
N LEU A 228 3.71 0.74 7.31
CA LEU A 228 5.06 1.15 6.96
C LEU A 228 6.17 0.39 7.73
N GLY A 229 5.87 -0.07 8.96
CA GLY A 229 6.86 -0.68 9.84
C GLY A 229 7.44 -1.97 9.29
N LEU A 230 6.60 -2.75 8.60
CA LEU A 230 6.98 -4.03 8.03
C LEU A 230 7.94 -3.86 6.84
N ALA A 231 7.59 -2.98 5.89
CA ALA A 231 8.44 -2.66 4.74
C ALA A 231 9.82 -2.12 5.16
N LEU A 232 9.85 -1.25 6.17
CA LEU A 232 11.10 -0.75 6.76
C LEU A 232 11.96 -1.89 7.32
N SER A 233 11.36 -2.79 8.10
CA SER A 233 12.09 -3.90 8.73
C SER A 233 12.70 -4.90 7.75
N LYS A 234 12.18 -4.92 6.51
CA LYS A 234 12.64 -5.79 5.41
C LYS A 234 13.56 -5.10 4.41
N GLY A 235 13.69 -3.77 4.49
CA GLY A 235 14.53 -3.00 3.59
C GLY A 235 13.91 -2.76 2.20
N PHE A 236 12.59 -2.68 2.12
CA PHE A 236 11.87 -2.45 0.86
C PHE A 236 11.82 -0.95 0.51
N THR A 237 12.93 -0.47 -0.06
CA THR A 237 13.18 0.97 -0.29
C THR A 237 12.14 1.65 -1.18
N GLN A 238 11.72 1.00 -2.27
CA GLN A 238 10.79 1.58 -3.24
C GLN A 238 9.40 1.74 -2.60
N ALA A 239 8.89 0.68 -1.97
CA ALA A 239 7.61 0.71 -1.29
C ALA A 239 7.58 1.68 -0.10
N VAL A 240 8.66 1.78 0.68
CA VAL A 240 8.79 2.79 1.76
C VAL A 240 8.72 4.20 1.20
N THR A 241 9.40 4.46 0.09
CA THR A 241 9.42 5.80 -0.55
C THR A 241 8.03 6.15 -1.07
N ALA A 242 7.39 5.25 -1.81
CA ALA A 242 6.03 5.45 -2.32
C ALA A 242 5.01 5.66 -1.21
N TYR A 243 5.06 4.86 -0.13
CA TYR A 243 4.15 5.01 1.01
C TYR A 243 4.25 6.42 1.62
N ILE A 244 5.46 6.87 1.95
CA ILE A 244 5.64 8.17 2.60
C ILE A 244 5.21 9.31 1.68
N GLN A 245 5.63 9.26 0.41
CA GLN A 245 5.28 10.32 -0.54
C GLN A 245 3.77 10.38 -0.79
N ALA A 246 3.10 9.23 -0.92
CA ALA A 246 1.66 9.18 -1.10
C ALA A 246 0.90 9.64 0.15
N VAL A 247 1.35 9.26 1.36
CA VAL A 247 0.79 9.78 2.63
C VAL A 247 0.98 11.29 2.74
N LEU A 248 2.14 11.83 2.37
CA LEU A 248 2.38 13.27 2.35
C LEU A 248 1.49 14.00 1.32
N ALA A 249 1.13 13.33 0.22
CA ALA A 249 0.23 13.86 -0.81
C ALA A 249 -1.26 13.65 -0.51
N SER A 250 -1.61 12.92 0.55
CA SER A 250 -2.99 12.50 0.85
C SER A 250 -3.94 13.61 1.31
N GLY A 251 -3.40 14.79 1.66
CA GLY A 251 -4.16 15.90 2.22
C GLY A 251 -4.48 15.77 3.72
N LEU A 252 -3.96 14.74 4.38
CA LEU A 252 -4.02 14.59 5.84
C LEU A 252 -3.29 15.73 6.57
N GLY A 253 -3.72 15.98 7.81
CA GLY A 253 -3.05 16.93 8.69
C GLY A 253 -1.70 16.41 9.21
N PRO A 254 -0.80 17.28 9.71
CA PRO A 254 0.51 16.88 10.21
C PRO A 254 0.48 15.79 11.30
N ASP A 255 -0.49 15.85 12.22
CA ASP A 255 -0.64 14.87 13.30
C ASP A 255 -1.01 13.48 12.77
N ASP A 256 -1.90 13.41 11.77
CA ASP A 256 -2.32 12.14 11.16
C ASP A 256 -1.18 11.55 10.30
N ILE A 257 -0.49 12.39 9.52
CA ILE A 257 0.70 11.99 8.76
C ILE A 257 1.75 11.40 9.72
N LYS A 258 2.04 12.12 10.82
CA LYS A 258 2.97 11.68 11.85
C LYS A 258 2.55 10.33 12.42
N ALA A 259 1.27 10.13 12.73
CA ALA A 259 0.79 8.85 13.25
C ALA A 259 1.03 7.69 12.27
N LEU A 260 0.85 7.90 10.97
CA LEU A 260 1.03 6.87 9.94
C LEU A 260 2.50 6.53 9.65
N ILE A 261 3.39 7.54 9.67
CA ILE A 261 4.80 7.32 9.32
C ILE A 261 5.69 7.06 10.55
N THR A 262 5.25 7.41 11.76
CA THR A 262 5.99 7.08 12.99
C THR A 262 5.85 5.60 13.31
N THR A 263 6.93 4.84 13.12
CA THR A 263 6.87 3.39 13.30
C THR A 263 8.11 2.79 13.93
N LYS A 264 7.90 1.75 14.74
CA LYS A 264 8.98 0.93 15.32
C LYS A 264 9.82 0.23 14.26
N GLY A 265 9.30 0.09 13.04
CA GLY A 265 10.03 -0.50 11.90
C GLY A 265 11.30 0.27 11.52
N PHE A 266 11.35 1.58 11.77
CA PHE A 266 12.54 2.38 11.47
C PHE A 266 13.77 1.93 12.29
N ALA A 267 13.59 1.68 13.59
CA ALA A 267 14.65 1.14 14.45
C ALA A 267 15.10 -0.27 13.99
N LEU A 268 14.17 -1.10 13.51
CA LEU A 268 14.48 -2.41 12.94
C LEU A 268 15.30 -2.30 11.66
N ALA A 269 14.98 -1.36 10.77
CA ALA A 269 15.75 -1.10 9.55
C ALA A 269 17.21 -0.71 9.85
N LEU A 270 17.40 0.14 10.86
CA LEU A 270 18.72 0.58 11.35
C LEU A 270 19.54 -0.60 11.92
N LYS A 271 18.88 -1.48 12.68
CA LYS A 271 19.48 -2.70 13.23
C LYS A 271 19.83 -3.73 12.15
N ALA A 272 18.94 -3.91 11.18
CA ALA A 272 19.05 -4.94 10.14
C ALA A 272 20.06 -4.59 9.02
N GLY A 273 20.55 -3.35 8.95
CA GLY A 273 21.56 -2.98 7.96
C GLY A 273 21.00 -2.47 6.63
N HIS A 274 19.73 -2.05 6.58
CA HIS A 274 19.07 -1.58 5.35
C HIS A 274 19.40 -0.11 5.01
N VAL A 275 20.65 0.16 4.62
CA VAL A 275 21.18 1.52 4.36
C VAL A 275 20.28 2.34 3.44
N ASP A 276 19.98 1.85 2.23
CA ASP A 276 19.23 2.60 1.22
C ASP A 276 17.81 2.95 1.70
N THR A 277 17.16 2.00 2.37
CA THR A 277 15.81 2.18 2.93
C THR A 277 15.81 3.23 4.05
N VAL A 278 16.80 3.18 4.95
CA VAL A 278 16.96 4.16 6.03
C VAL A 278 17.19 5.55 5.45
N VAL A 279 18.11 5.68 4.50
CA VAL A 279 18.43 6.98 3.87
C VAL A 279 17.21 7.53 3.13
N ALA A 280 16.48 6.69 2.39
CA ALA A 280 15.25 7.10 1.72
C ALA A 280 14.17 7.57 2.70
N TYR A 281 13.94 6.82 3.79
CA TYR A 281 12.99 7.20 4.84
C TYR A 281 13.36 8.55 5.47
N ILE A 282 14.64 8.72 5.86
CA ILE A 282 15.13 9.97 6.45
C ILE A 282 14.97 11.13 5.47
N ALA A 283 15.38 10.96 4.22
CA ALA A 283 15.27 12.00 3.21
C ALA A 283 13.80 12.40 2.98
N ALA A 284 12.88 11.43 2.92
CA ALA A 284 11.46 11.70 2.77
C ALA A 284 10.87 12.49 3.96
N VAL A 285 11.23 12.12 5.19
CA VAL A 285 10.80 12.85 6.39
C VAL A 285 11.41 14.26 6.43
N LEU A 286 12.71 14.41 6.17
CA LEU A 286 13.40 15.70 6.24
C LEU A 286 12.92 16.68 5.16
N ASN A 287 12.60 16.19 3.97
CA ASN A 287 12.09 16.99 2.85
C ASN A 287 10.58 17.23 2.91
N SER A 288 9.87 16.65 3.88
CA SER A 288 8.43 16.88 4.06
C SER A 288 8.13 18.30 4.56
N ASN A 289 6.87 18.71 4.43
CA ASN A 289 6.36 19.98 4.96
C ASN A 289 6.00 19.92 6.47
N LEU A 290 6.38 18.84 7.17
CA LEU A 290 6.16 18.71 8.61
C LEU A 290 7.01 19.73 9.40
N SER A 291 6.57 20.04 10.61
CA SER A 291 7.33 20.90 11.53
C SER A 291 8.67 20.25 11.91
N GLU A 292 9.67 21.05 12.31
CA GLU A 292 10.93 20.49 12.80
C GLU A 292 10.73 19.56 14.00
N GLU A 293 9.78 19.88 14.89
CA GLU A 293 9.45 19.06 16.05
C GLU A 293 8.86 17.70 15.64
N ASP A 294 8.01 17.66 14.63
CA ASP A 294 7.45 16.40 14.14
C ASP A 294 8.50 15.56 13.42
N LYS A 295 9.33 16.19 12.58
CA LYS A 295 10.48 15.52 11.94
C LYS A 295 11.38 14.87 12.98
N LYS A 296 11.69 15.58 14.07
CA LYS A 296 12.45 15.04 15.20
C LYS A 296 11.73 13.87 15.84
N ALA A 297 10.46 14.05 16.22
CA ALA A 297 9.69 13.00 16.87
C ALA A 297 9.62 11.70 16.04
N ILE A 298 9.45 11.81 14.72
CA ILE A 298 9.44 10.67 13.79
C ILE A 298 10.81 9.99 13.74
N LEU A 299 11.89 10.75 13.56
CA LEU A 299 13.25 10.22 13.41
C LEU A 299 13.88 9.73 14.72
N MET A 300 13.32 10.14 15.86
CA MET A 300 13.71 9.72 17.22
C MET A 300 12.77 8.68 17.82
N ALA A 301 11.79 8.18 17.05
CA ALA A 301 10.82 7.22 17.54
C ALA A 301 11.53 5.95 18.08
N PRO A 302 11.22 5.53 19.32
CA PRO A 302 11.87 4.37 19.91
C PRO A 302 11.39 3.07 19.23
N GLY A 303 12.33 2.13 19.07
CA GLY A 303 12.04 0.75 18.66
C GLY A 303 11.23 -0.03 19.70
N ALA A 304 10.94 -1.30 19.39
CA ALA A 304 10.17 -2.16 20.29
C ALA A 304 10.86 -2.42 21.64
N GLY A 305 12.19 -2.38 21.69
CA GLY A 305 12.98 -2.49 22.93
C GLY A 305 13.30 -1.15 23.60
N GLY A 306 12.70 -0.05 23.12
CA GLY A 306 12.95 1.30 23.63
C GLY A 306 14.25 1.94 23.11
N GLU A 307 15.03 1.25 22.28
CA GLU A 307 16.21 1.80 21.64
C GLU A 307 15.88 2.93 20.67
N LEU A 308 16.67 3.99 20.73
CA LEU A 308 16.57 5.10 19.77
C LEU A 308 17.30 4.74 18.48
N GLY A 309 16.81 5.23 17.34
CA GLY A 309 17.22 4.75 16.02
C GLY A 309 18.73 4.71 15.79
N LEU A 310 19.43 5.82 16.01
CA LEU A 310 20.87 5.91 15.75
C LEU A 310 21.69 5.01 16.68
N TYR A 311 21.24 4.75 17.91
CA TYR A 311 21.85 3.75 18.79
C TYR A 311 21.72 2.33 18.22
N ALA A 312 20.54 1.99 17.66
CA ALA A 312 20.29 0.69 17.06
C ALA A 312 21.27 0.37 15.92
N ALA A 313 21.62 1.36 15.08
CA ALA A 313 22.63 1.21 14.03
C ALA A 313 24.03 0.94 14.58
N LEU A 314 24.46 1.69 15.61
CA LEU A 314 25.80 1.59 16.19
C LEU A 314 26.05 0.24 16.87
N THR A 315 25.04 -0.29 17.58
CA THR A 315 25.18 -1.56 18.33
C THR A 315 25.45 -2.78 17.46
N ASN A 316 24.99 -2.78 16.21
CA ASN A 316 25.17 -3.89 15.27
C ASN A 316 26.41 -3.69 14.37
N GLY A 317 27.19 -2.63 14.58
CA GLY A 317 28.38 -2.35 13.78
C GLY A 317 28.06 -1.78 12.39
N ASN A 318 26.83 -1.32 12.15
CA ASN A 318 26.40 -0.76 10.87
C ASN A 318 26.89 0.69 10.71
N GLN A 319 28.22 0.89 10.67
CA GLN A 319 28.83 2.23 10.60
C GLN A 319 28.33 3.04 9.39
N HIS A 320 28.16 2.39 8.25
CA HIS A 320 27.64 3.02 7.02
C HIS A 320 26.24 3.61 7.18
N ILE A 321 25.38 2.99 8.00
CA ILE A 321 24.05 3.53 8.31
C ILE A 321 24.16 4.78 9.18
N ALA A 322 24.99 4.73 10.22
CA ALA A 322 25.20 5.88 11.09
C ALA A 322 25.78 7.07 10.30
N ILE A 323 26.72 6.81 9.37
CA ILE A 323 27.24 7.82 8.45
C ILE A 323 26.11 8.38 7.57
N GLY A 324 25.33 7.52 6.91
CA GLY A 324 24.22 7.95 6.04
C GLY A 324 23.17 8.78 6.78
N TYR A 325 22.81 8.36 8.01
CA TYR A 325 21.90 9.11 8.88
C TYR A 325 22.43 10.50 9.20
N ILE A 326 23.68 10.58 9.68
CA ILE A 326 24.32 11.84 10.08
C ILE A 326 24.45 12.77 8.87
N GLN A 327 24.89 12.25 7.72
CA GLN A 327 25.01 13.03 6.47
C GLN A 327 23.66 13.58 6.00
N ALA A 328 22.60 12.76 6.03
CA ALA A 328 21.26 13.20 5.65
C ALA A 328 20.75 14.32 6.59
N VAL A 329 20.99 14.20 7.89
CA VAL A 329 20.62 15.25 8.87
C VAL A 329 21.43 16.53 8.63
N PHE A 330 22.73 16.44 8.37
CA PHE A 330 23.56 17.62 8.10
C PHE A 330 23.16 18.36 6.82
N ALA A 331 22.87 17.60 5.76
CA ALA A 331 22.44 18.14 4.46
C ALA A 331 21.04 18.77 4.50
N SER A 332 20.25 18.49 5.53
CA SER A 332 18.88 19.02 5.66
C SER A 332 18.82 20.51 5.97
N SER A 333 17.64 21.10 5.80
CA SER A 333 17.35 22.49 6.14
C SER A 333 17.01 22.71 7.61
N LEU A 334 17.15 21.70 8.48
CA LEU A 334 16.86 21.82 9.91
C LEU A 334 17.75 22.87 10.60
N SER A 335 17.23 23.48 11.67
CA SER A 335 18.01 24.30 12.60
C SER A 335 19.21 23.54 13.20
N ALA A 336 20.21 24.29 13.65
CA ALA A 336 21.40 23.70 14.28
C ALA A 336 21.02 22.91 15.53
N GLU A 337 20.09 23.41 16.33
CA GLU A 337 19.56 22.75 17.52
C GLU A 337 18.87 21.43 17.16
N SER A 338 18.03 21.42 16.12
CA SER A 338 17.34 20.19 15.69
C SER A 338 18.29 19.15 15.11
N LYS A 339 19.29 19.56 14.33
CA LYS A 339 20.36 18.67 13.84
C LYS A 339 21.11 18.04 15.01
N GLN A 340 21.51 18.87 15.98
CA GLN A 340 22.21 18.42 17.18
C GLN A 340 21.38 17.40 17.97
N ALA A 341 20.09 17.66 18.20
CA ALA A 341 19.22 16.73 18.92
C ALA A 341 19.16 15.34 18.27
N LEU A 342 18.96 15.28 16.94
CA LEU A 342 18.89 14.01 16.18
C LEU A 342 20.20 13.20 16.25
N ILE A 343 21.32 13.92 16.25
CA ILE A 343 22.67 13.34 16.25
C ILE A 343 23.00 12.83 17.66
N VAL A 344 22.78 13.63 18.69
CA VAL A 344 23.21 13.34 20.06
C VAL A 344 22.37 12.25 20.74
N VAL A 345 21.10 12.08 20.36
CA VAL A 345 20.19 11.17 21.09
C VAL A 345 20.61 9.70 21.05
N GLY A 346 21.12 9.22 19.91
CA GLY A 346 21.62 7.85 19.79
C GLY A 346 22.90 7.62 20.60
N LEU A 347 23.67 8.68 20.78
CA LEU A 347 24.87 8.63 21.61
C LEU A 347 24.51 8.65 23.10
N GLN A 348 23.57 9.49 23.53
CA GLN A 348 23.06 9.50 24.90
C GLN A 348 22.56 8.10 25.31
N ASP A 349 21.82 7.42 24.43
CA ASP A 349 21.38 6.04 24.66
C ASP A 349 22.57 5.06 24.76
N ALA A 350 23.61 5.23 23.93
CA ALA A 350 24.84 4.43 24.01
C ALA A 350 25.59 4.61 25.32
N LEU A 351 25.69 5.84 25.81
CA LEU A 351 26.35 6.18 27.07
C LEU A 351 25.56 5.66 28.26
N HIS A 352 24.24 5.85 28.27
CA HIS A 352 23.34 5.33 29.29
C HIS A 352 23.47 3.81 29.44
N LYS A 353 23.57 3.11 28.30
CA LYS A 353 23.75 1.65 28.24
C LYS A 353 25.21 1.20 28.40
N LYS A 354 26.15 2.13 28.65
CA LYS A 354 27.59 1.89 28.80
C LYS A 354 28.21 1.11 27.63
N ASN A 355 27.68 1.33 26.42
CA ASN A 355 28.15 0.68 25.20
C ASN A 355 29.29 1.48 24.57
N TYR A 356 30.48 1.35 25.15
CA TYR A 356 31.64 2.15 24.75
C TYR A 356 32.13 1.83 23.32
N LYS A 357 31.81 0.66 22.78
CA LYS A 357 32.09 0.35 21.37
C LYS A 357 31.27 1.25 20.43
N ALA A 358 29.98 1.41 20.70
CA ALA A 358 29.09 2.28 19.92
C ALA A 358 29.50 3.76 19.99
N VAL A 359 29.91 4.22 21.18
CA VAL A 359 30.43 5.59 21.39
C VAL A 359 31.69 5.83 20.54
N ASN A 360 32.57 4.84 20.39
CA ASN A 360 33.85 4.99 19.67
C ASN A 360 33.60 5.14 18.19
N VAL A 361 32.77 4.25 17.65
CA VAL A 361 32.29 4.33 16.27
C VAL A 361 31.65 5.69 15.99
N TYR A 362 30.86 6.21 16.94
CA TYR A 362 30.24 7.51 16.79
C TYR A 362 31.26 8.65 16.69
N ALA A 363 32.22 8.68 17.61
CA ALA A 363 33.26 9.69 17.67
C ALA A 363 34.13 9.70 16.40
N GLU A 364 34.43 8.53 15.85
CA GLU A 364 35.13 8.38 14.57
C GLU A 364 34.33 8.97 13.40
N ILE A 365 33.03 8.69 13.34
CA ILE A 365 32.16 9.22 12.28
C ILE A 365 32.08 10.75 12.36
N VAL A 366 31.87 11.32 13.54
CA VAL A 366 31.82 12.78 13.76
C VAL A 366 33.12 13.44 13.31
N HIS A 367 34.27 12.84 13.65
CA HIS A 367 35.58 13.32 13.22
C HIS A 367 35.75 13.29 11.70
N GLN A 368 35.38 12.17 11.05
CA GLN A 368 35.48 12.00 9.60
C GLN A 368 34.58 12.96 8.82
N GLN A 369 33.45 13.38 9.39
CA GLN A 369 32.55 14.36 8.77
C GLN A 369 32.94 15.82 9.04
N GLY A 370 34.07 16.08 9.72
CA GLY A 370 34.59 17.43 9.95
C GLY A 370 33.79 18.24 10.97
N LEU A 371 33.02 17.57 11.83
CA LEU A 371 32.21 18.20 12.87
C LEU A 371 33.07 18.56 14.08
N ASP A 372 32.69 19.63 14.80
CA ASP A 372 33.41 20.07 15.99
C ASP A 372 33.30 19.02 17.12
N ARG A 373 34.34 18.18 17.24
CA ARG A 373 34.45 17.16 18.30
C ARG A 373 34.38 17.79 19.70
N GLN A 374 34.88 19.00 19.89
CA GLN A 374 34.92 19.65 21.20
C GLN A 374 33.54 20.13 21.64
N ALA A 375 32.80 20.81 20.76
CA ALA A 375 31.41 21.17 21.01
C ALA A 375 30.55 19.92 21.22
N PHE A 376 30.78 18.89 20.41
CA PHE A 376 30.12 17.59 20.49
C PHE A 376 30.32 16.91 21.85
N PHE A 377 31.55 16.84 22.34
CA PHE A 377 31.83 16.28 23.66
C PHE A 377 31.30 17.15 24.80
N LEU A 378 31.34 18.49 24.69
CA LEU A 378 30.77 19.38 25.70
C LEU A 378 29.27 19.15 25.94
N ILE A 379 28.51 18.85 24.89
CA ILE A 379 27.08 18.52 24.98
C ILE A 379 26.86 17.20 25.73
N ILE A 380 27.67 16.17 25.42
CA ILE A 380 27.63 14.87 26.10
C ILE A 380 27.78 15.05 27.62
N ILE A 381 28.72 15.90 28.01
CA ILE A 381 29.09 16.11 29.40
C ILE A 381 27.98 16.85 30.17
N LYS A 382 27.37 17.85 29.52
CA LYS A 382 26.29 18.64 30.12
C LYS A 382 24.98 17.86 30.26
N GLU A 383 24.64 17.00 29.30
CA GLU A 383 23.31 16.37 29.24
C GLU A 383 23.24 14.94 29.77
N SER A 384 24.35 14.19 29.83
CA SER A 384 24.30 12.73 30.04
C SER A 384 24.71 12.28 31.45
N ASN A 385 25.01 13.21 32.37
CA ASN A 385 25.61 12.92 33.67
C ASN A 385 26.87 12.02 33.55
N PHE A 386 27.56 12.11 32.41
CA PHE A 386 28.71 11.30 32.03
C PHE A 386 29.87 11.68 32.93
N SER A 387 30.35 10.80 33.81
CA SER A 387 31.33 11.18 34.81
C SER A 387 32.75 11.25 34.22
N LEU A 388 33.62 12.04 34.85
CA LEU A 388 35.05 12.04 34.55
C LEU A 388 35.64 10.62 34.69
N TYR A 389 35.09 9.80 35.59
CA TYR A 389 35.47 8.40 35.76
C TYR A 389 35.12 7.55 34.53
N ASP A 390 33.95 7.77 33.92
CA ASP A 390 33.58 7.10 32.67
C ASP A 390 34.47 7.57 31.51
N ALA A 391 34.82 8.87 31.46
CA ALA A 391 35.78 9.42 30.49
C ALA A 391 37.18 8.77 30.62
N PHE A 392 37.63 8.47 31.84
CA PHE A 392 38.91 7.80 32.09
C PHE A 392 38.88 6.31 31.75
N ILE A 393 37.80 5.59 32.05
CA ILE A 393 37.62 4.18 31.60
C ILE A 393 37.67 4.09 30.07
N TYR A 394 37.16 5.11 29.41
CA TYR A 394 37.07 5.19 27.97
C TYR A 394 38.42 5.39 27.26
N GLY A 395 39.40 6.00 27.92
CA GLY A 395 40.76 6.16 27.40
C GLY A 395 40.94 7.15 26.23
N ASP A 396 39.89 7.85 25.78
CA ASP A 396 40.00 8.90 24.75
C ASP A 396 40.38 10.24 25.40
N SER A 397 41.59 10.70 25.11
CA SER A 397 42.14 11.95 25.62
C SER A 397 41.31 13.20 25.26
N GLU A 398 40.53 13.17 24.19
CA GLU A 398 39.67 14.31 23.80
C GLU A 398 38.37 14.36 24.60
N ILE A 399 37.81 13.20 24.98
CA ILE A 399 36.67 13.11 25.90
C ILE A 399 37.06 13.65 27.26
N VAL A 400 38.22 13.24 27.78
CA VAL A 400 38.77 13.74 29.03
C VAL A 400 39.01 15.26 28.95
N ARG A 401 39.55 15.76 27.83
CA ARG A 401 39.80 17.20 27.64
C ARG A 401 38.51 18.01 27.57
N ALA A 402 37.48 17.53 26.89
CA ALA A 402 36.17 18.18 26.86
C ALA A 402 35.52 18.18 28.25
N HIS A 403 35.67 17.08 29.02
CA HIS A 403 35.11 16.94 30.37
C HIS A 403 35.79 17.87 31.37
N VAL A 404 37.10 18.07 31.23
CA VAL A 404 37.82 19.09 32.00
C VAL A 404 37.43 20.51 31.57
N SER A 405 37.22 20.74 30.27
CA SER A 405 36.85 22.07 29.73
C SER A 405 35.45 22.52 30.14
N SER A 406 34.51 21.59 30.34
CA SER A 406 33.15 21.90 30.81
C SER A 406 33.07 22.34 32.28
N PHE A 407 34.11 22.11 33.09
CA PHE A 407 34.21 22.64 34.45
C PHE A 407 34.82 24.06 34.51
N LEU A 408 35.34 24.56 33.39
CA LEU A 408 36.05 25.84 33.29
C LEU A 408 35.22 26.94 32.59
N LEU A 409 33.99 26.63 32.20
CA LEU A 409 32.95 27.53 31.70
C LEU A 409 31.81 27.57 32.71
#